data_AF-A0A076MXD9-F1
#
_entry.id   AF-A0A076MXD9-F1
#
_cell.length_a   1.000
_cell.length_b   1.000
_cell.length_c   1.000
_cell.angle_alpha   90.00
_cell.angle_beta   90.00
_cell.angle_gamma   90.00
#
_symmetry.space_group_name_H-M   'P 1'
#
loop_
_entity.id
_entity.type
_entity.pdbx_description
1 polymer ?
#
loop_
_entity_poly.entity_id
_entity_poly.type
_entity_poly.pdbx_seq_one_letter_code
_entity_poly.pdbx_strand_id
1 'polypeptide(L)'
;MARVVAVDWSGRAGPAQRRVIWVAEVAGGELVRLENGRSREEVVDWLIGTATADLVVGLDFAFSLPAWYLRERGLAARGLWAALAEESLTPLMREHGLARWLAAPEPPFWTTGKAGLLPSQEFRRTEEAARAAGFPAKSVFQLVGAGQVGRGSLHGMRALHRLAGAGFRVWPFDPPRPPFAAEVYPRMFTGGVTKSDPAARARAVAGLPPAFRDIAASTEDAFDAAMTAFGMAAGHPGGAGDELEGGIWGC
;
A
#
# COMPACT_ATOMS: atom_id res chain seq x y z
N MET A 1 20.15 -8.25 11.18
CA MET A 1 19.44 -8.24 9.89
C MET A 1 18.09 -7.59 10.11
N ALA A 2 17.58 -6.83 9.15
CA ALA A 2 16.27 -6.20 9.31
C ALA A 2 15.16 -7.25 9.39
N ARG A 3 14.16 -7.00 10.24
CA ARG A 3 12.89 -7.71 10.24
C ARG A 3 11.97 -7.00 9.26
N VAL A 4 11.51 -7.71 8.23
CA VAL A 4 10.70 -7.13 7.16
C VAL A 4 9.28 -7.68 7.24
N VAL A 5 8.30 -6.79 7.20
CA VAL A 5 6.88 -7.14 7.11
C VAL A 5 6.32 -6.54 5.83
N ALA A 6 5.75 -7.35 4.95
CA ALA A 6 4.96 -6.84 3.83
C ALA A 6 3.48 -7.10 4.08
N VAL A 7 2.66 -6.09 3.81
CA VAL A 7 1.21 -6.17 3.91
C VAL A 7 0.59 -5.93 2.54
N ASP A 8 -0.02 -6.98 2.00
CA ASP A 8 -0.96 -6.85 0.88
C ASP A 8 -2.24 -6.23 1.43
N TRP A 9 -2.49 -4.97 1.06
CA TRP A 9 -3.50 -4.13 1.69
C TRP A 9 -4.75 -4.06 0.83
N SER A 10 -5.92 -4.06 1.47
CA SER A 10 -7.19 -4.09 0.75
C SER A 10 -8.10 -2.91 1.07
N GLY A 11 -8.68 -2.33 0.02
CA GLY A 11 -9.80 -1.39 0.10
C GLY A 11 -11.17 -2.05 0.30
N ARG A 12 -11.24 -3.39 0.46
CA ARG A 12 -12.50 -4.11 0.68
C ARG A 12 -13.17 -3.65 1.98
N ALA A 13 -14.47 -3.38 1.93
CA ALA A 13 -15.24 -2.93 3.09
C ALA A 13 -15.69 -4.08 3.99
N GLY A 14 -16.00 -3.74 5.24
CA GLY A 14 -16.60 -4.67 6.19
C GLY A 14 -15.72 -5.86 6.59
N PRO A 15 -16.31 -6.93 7.15
CA PRO A 15 -15.58 -8.10 7.66
C PRO A 15 -14.80 -8.88 6.58
N ALA A 16 -15.23 -8.78 5.32
CA ALA A 16 -14.59 -9.47 4.20
C ALA A 16 -13.14 -9.04 3.95
N GLN A 17 -12.74 -7.86 4.44
CA GLN A 17 -11.35 -7.39 4.37
C GLN A 17 -10.37 -8.37 5.02
N ARG A 18 -10.78 -9.06 6.10
CA ARG A 18 -9.93 -10.00 6.85
C ARG A 18 -9.41 -11.15 6.00
N ARG A 19 -10.10 -11.49 4.91
CA ARG A 19 -9.74 -12.61 4.03
C ARG A 19 -8.72 -12.23 2.95
N VAL A 20 -8.62 -10.94 2.66
CA VAL A 20 -7.83 -10.41 1.53
C VAL A 20 -6.68 -9.52 1.97
N ILE A 21 -6.60 -9.16 3.25
CA ILE A 21 -5.41 -8.51 3.80
C ILE A 21 -4.46 -9.60 4.26
N TRP A 22 -3.28 -9.65 3.66
CA TRP A 22 -2.26 -10.65 3.98
C TRP A 22 -1.02 -9.99 4.56
N VAL A 23 -0.45 -10.63 5.57
CA VAL A 23 0.79 -10.21 6.23
C VAL A 23 1.82 -11.30 6.01
N ALA A 24 2.96 -10.92 5.44
CA ALA A 24 4.15 -11.75 5.34
C ALA A 24 5.28 -11.15 6.18
N GLU A 25 6.02 -11.98 6.90
CA GLU A 25 7.19 -11.54 7.67
C GLU A 25 8.42 -12.34 7.31
N VAL A 26 9.50 -11.63 6.97
CA VAL A 26 10.84 -12.19 6.81
C VAL A 26 11.73 -11.75 7.98
N ALA A 27 12.35 -12.71 8.64
CA ALA A 27 13.30 -12.49 9.72
C ALA A 27 14.52 -13.40 9.53
N GLY A 28 15.73 -12.85 9.69
CA GLY A 28 16.96 -13.63 9.47
C GLY A 28 17.13 -14.15 8.04
N GLY A 29 16.48 -13.52 7.05
CA GLY A 29 16.51 -13.94 5.65
C GLY A 29 15.50 -15.03 5.28
N GLU A 30 14.68 -15.50 6.22
CA GLU A 30 13.66 -16.52 5.97
C GLU A 30 12.25 -15.97 6.21
N LEU A 31 11.28 -16.42 5.42
CA LEU A 31 9.86 -16.16 5.68
C LEU A 31 9.44 -16.97 6.91
N VAL A 32 8.98 -16.27 7.94
CA VAL A 32 8.59 -16.83 9.24
C VAL A 32 7.10 -16.68 9.53
N ARG A 33 6.39 -15.86 8.76
CA ARG A 33 4.93 -15.70 8.84
C ARG A 33 4.33 -15.43 7.47
N LEU A 34 3.19 -16.04 7.21
CA LEU A 34 2.31 -15.69 6.10
C LEU A 34 0.87 -16.01 6.50
N GLU A 35 0.06 -14.99 6.76
CA GLU A 35 -1.30 -15.18 7.26
C GLU A 35 -2.23 -14.02 6.90
N ASN A 36 -3.54 -14.31 6.91
CA ASN A 36 -4.61 -13.33 6.89
C ASN A 36 -5.47 -13.44 8.17
N GLY A 37 -6.59 -12.74 8.23
CA GLY A 37 -7.56 -12.81 9.33
C GLY A 37 -7.72 -11.52 10.13
N ARG A 38 -6.83 -10.54 9.91
CA ARG A 38 -6.87 -9.23 10.57
C ARG A 38 -7.60 -8.18 9.73
N SER A 39 -8.32 -7.28 10.40
CA SER A 39 -8.78 -6.03 9.81
C SER A 39 -7.61 -5.08 9.59
N ARG A 40 -7.81 -4.01 8.81
CA ARG A 40 -6.82 -2.94 8.66
C ARG A 40 -6.38 -2.36 10.00
N GLU A 41 -7.33 -2.15 10.91
CA GLU A 41 -7.05 -1.62 12.26
C GLU A 41 -6.23 -2.60 13.09
N GLU A 42 -6.58 -3.90 13.07
CA GLU A 42 -5.84 -4.94 13.78
C GLU A 42 -4.43 -5.15 13.21
N VAL A 43 -4.23 -4.98 11.90
CA VAL A 43 -2.89 -4.98 11.30
C VAL A 43 -2.08 -3.80 11.82
N VAL A 44 -2.65 -2.59 11.85
CA VAL A 44 -1.97 -1.40 12.39
C VAL A 44 -1.61 -1.58 13.86
N ASP A 45 -2.55 -2.05 14.68
CA ASP A 45 -2.33 -2.30 16.11
C ASP A 45 -1.22 -3.34 16.32
N TRP A 46 -1.22 -4.40 15.52
CA TRP A 46 -0.18 -5.42 15.56
C TRP A 46 1.20 -4.89 15.11
N LEU A 47 1.26 -4.06 14.07
CA LEU A 47 2.51 -3.42 13.63
C LEU A 47 3.07 -2.51 14.73
N ILE A 48 2.21 -1.70 15.37
CA ILE A 48 2.60 -0.83 16.48
C ILE A 48 3.09 -1.65 17.68
N GLY A 49 2.32 -2.67 18.08
CA GLY A 49 2.62 -3.50 19.24
C GLY A 49 3.84 -4.41 19.07
N THR A 50 4.24 -4.68 17.82
CA THR A 50 5.43 -5.49 17.51
C THR A 50 6.59 -4.68 16.96
N ALA A 51 6.54 -3.35 17.04
CA ALA A 51 7.58 -2.49 16.51
C ALA A 51 8.92 -2.72 17.23
N THR A 52 9.98 -2.94 16.47
CA THR A 52 11.36 -3.10 16.94
C THR A 52 12.28 -2.14 16.20
N ALA A 53 13.47 -1.90 16.73
CA ALA A 53 14.46 -0.96 16.17
C ALA A 53 15.08 -1.40 14.83
N ASP A 54 14.64 -2.53 14.29
CA ASP A 54 15.06 -3.13 13.03
C ASP A 54 13.88 -3.43 12.08
N LEU A 55 12.66 -3.02 12.44
CA LEU A 55 11.45 -3.30 11.66
C LEU A 55 11.33 -2.40 10.41
N VAL A 56 11.13 -3.03 9.27
CA VAL A 56 10.79 -2.38 7.99
C VAL A 56 9.45 -2.91 7.50
N VAL A 57 8.53 -2.02 7.15
CA VAL A 57 7.18 -2.38 6.72
C VAL A 57 6.92 -1.94 5.28
N GLY A 58 6.56 -2.86 4.40
CA GLY A 58 6.00 -2.56 3.08
C GLY A 58 4.49 -2.59 3.12
N LEU A 59 3.84 -1.55 2.62
CA LEU A 59 2.37 -1.45 2.56
C LEU A 59 1.90 -1.24 1.12
N ASP A 60 1.06 -2.15 0.60
CA ASP A 60 0.57 -2.11 -0.78
C ASP A 60 -0.60 -1.12 -0.96
N PHE A 61 -0.29 0.17 -0.89
CA PHE A 61 -1.21 1.25 -1.27
C PHE A 61 -0.46 2.56 -1.51
N ALA A 62 -1.09 3.50 -2.22
CA ALA A 62 -0.52 4.82 -2.46
C ALA A 62 -0.44 5.66 -1.18
N PHE A 63 0.75 6.18 -0.84
CA PHE A 63 0.94 6.95 0.39
C PHE A 63 0.51 8.42 0.28
N SER A 64 0.23 8.91 -0.92
CA SER A 64 -0.22 10.29 -1.13
C SER A 64 -1.17 10.42 -2.31
N LEU A 65 -1.51 11.66 -2.67
CA LEU A 65 -2.26 12.04 -3.87
C LEU A 65 -1.36 12.89 -4.78
N PRO A 66 -1.75 13.12 -6.05
CA PRO A 66 -1.02 13.99 -6.95
C PRO A 66 -0.77 15.39 -6.37
N ALA A 67 0.40 15.95 -6.63
CA ALA A 67 0.90 17.15 -5.97
C ALA A 67 0.01 18.37 -6.20
N TRP A 68 -0.64 18.47 -7.36
CA TRP A 68 -1.61 19.55 -7.64
C TRP A 68 -2.75 19.55 -6.60
N TYR A 69 -3.26 18.36 -6.24
CA TYR A 69 -4.38 18.21 -5.32
C TYR A 69 -4.01 18.66 -3.90
N LEU A 70 -2.78 18.33 -3.47
CA LEU A 70 -2.21 18.75 -2.19
C LEU A 70 -1.97 20.27 -2.17
N ARG A 71 -1.32 20.81 -3.22
CA ARG A 71 -0.97 22.24 -3.30
C ARG A 71 -2.20 23.14 -3.28
N GLU A 72 -3.26 22.79 -4.01
CA GLU A 72 -4.52 23.55 -4.00
C GLU A 72 -5.18 23.62 -2.61
N ARG A 73 -4.89 22.65 -1.73
CA ARG A 73 -5.41 22.58 -0.37
C ARG A 73 -4.40 23.03 0.69
N GLY A 74 -3.21 23.46 0.29
CA GLY A 74 -2.13 23.81 1.21
C GLY A 74 -1.66 22.64 2.08
N LEU A 75 -1.77 21.41 1.58
CA LEU A 75 -1.44 20.20 2.34
C LEU A 75 -0.04 19.68 2.00
N ALA A 76 0.69 19.23 3.02
CA ALA A 76 1.78 18.27 2.88
C ALA A 76 1.25 16.84 3.11
N ALA A 77 2.07 15.81 2.88
CA ALA A 77 1.67 14.41 3.05
C ALA A 77 1.13 14.10 4.46
N ARG A 78 1.81 14.55 5.52
CA ARG A 78 1.31 14.39 6.90
C ARG A 78 -0.04 15.09 7.15
N GLY A 79 -0.24 16.25 6.52
CA GLY A 79 -1.51 16.98 6.60
C GLY A 79 -2.65 16.25 5.87
N LEU A 80 -2.36 15.64 4.72
CA LEU A 80 -3.29 14.76 4.02
C LEU A 80 -3.71 13.57 4.89
N TRP A 81 -2.76 12.89 5.53
CA TRP A 81 -3.05 11.74 6.38
C TRP A 81 -3.90 12.14 7.60
N ALA A 82 -3.60 13.28 8.22
CA ALA A 82 -4.40 13.83 9.32
C ALA A 82 -5.83 14.15 8.85
N ALA A 83 -5.99 14.85 7.72
CA ALA A 83 -7.30 15.16 7.15
C ALA A 83 -8.11 13.91 6.82
N LEU A 84 -7.47 12.84 6.34
CA LEU A 84 -8.15 11.56 6.13
C LEU A 84 -8.50 10.84 7.44
N ALA A 85 -7.64 10.92 8.46
CA ALA A 85 -7.90 10.34 9.78
C ALA A 85 -9.10 11.01 10.46
N GLU A 86 -9.24 12.33 10.29
CA GLU A 86 -10.36 13.15 10.75
C GLU A 86 -11.57 13.12 9.80
N GLU A 87 -11.46 12.40 8.68
CA GLU A 87 -12.48 12.34 7.61
C GLU A 87 -12.91 13.73 7.11
N SER A 88 -11.97 14.66 7.04
CA SER A 88 -12.18 16.09 6.79
C SER A 88 -11.61 16.57 5.45
N LEU A 89 -11.11 15.66 4.60
CA LEU A 89 -10.44 15.97 3.33
C LEU A 89 -11.34 16.72 2.33
N THR A 90 -12.63 16.43 2.33
CA THR A 90 -13.64 17.11 1.49
C THR A 90 -14.89 17.44 2.32
N PRO A 91 -15.72 18.42 1.89
CA PRO A 91 -16.98 18.74 2.55
C PRO A 91 -17.91 17.53 2.70
N LEU A 92 -18.14 16.74 1.65
CA LEU A 92 -19.03 15.57 1.75
C LEU A 92 -18.40 14.44 2.57
N MET A 93 -17.07 14.29 2.56
CA MET A 93 -16.42 13.31 3.44
C MET A 93 -16.65 13.69 4.91
N ARG A 94 -16.56 14.98 5.25
CA ARG A 94 -16.84 15.46 6.61
C ARG A 94 -18.28 15.21 7.04
N GLU A 95 -19.22 15.35 6.12
CA GLU A 95 -20.65 15.16 6.39
C GLU A 95 -21.05 13.69 6.52
N HIS A 96 -20.45 12.82 5.70
CA HIS A 96 -20.93 11.44 5.53
C HIS A 96 -19.99 10.38 6.11
N GLY A 97 -18.74 10.76 6.39
CA GLY A 97 -17.64 9.87 6.69
C GLY A 97 -17.10 9.13 5.47
N LEU A 98 -15.85 8.66 5.57
CA LEU A 98 -15.11 8.04 4.46
C LEU A 98 -15.87 6.84 3.88
N ALA A 99 -16.42 5.98 4.73
CA ALA A 99 -17.08 4.75 4.30
C ALA A 99 -18.25 4.99 3.35
N ARG A 100 -19.10 6.00 3.65
CA ARG A 100 -20.23 6.39 2.81
C ARG A 100 -19.77 7.22 1.61
N TRP A 101 -18.79 8.10 1.82
CA TRP A 101 -18.20 8.92 0.77
C TRP A 101 -17.63 8.10 -0.39
N LEU A 102 -16.99 6.95 -0.10
CA LEU A 102 -16.44 6.05 -1.12
C LEU A 102 -17.49 5.49 -2.10
N ALA A 103 -18.79 5.62 -1.83
CA ALA A 103 -19.85 5.23 -2.77
C ALA A 103 -20.17 6.35 -3.78
N ALA A 104 -20.07 7.61 -3.36
CA ALA A 104 -20.40 8.80 -4.14
C ALA A 104 -19.41 9.94 -3.81
N PRO A 105 -18.15 9.83 -4.28
CA PRO A 105 -17.10 10.76 -3.91
C PRO A 105 -17.23 12.09 -4.68
N GLU A 106 -16.68 13.19 -4.14
CA GLU A 106 -16.44 14.38 -4.97
C GLU A 106 -15.33 14.11 -5.99
N PRO A 107 -15.39 14.78 -7.17
CA PRO A 107 -14.24 14.88 -8.05
C PRO A 107 -12.99 15.38 -7.29
N PRO A 108 -11.80 14.91 -7.67
CA PRO A 108 -11.50 14.13 -8.86
C PRO A 108 -11.64 12.62 -8.69
N PHE A 109 -12.06 12.13 -7.53
CA PHE A 109 -12.26 10.70 -7.30
C PHE A 109 -13.48 10.20 -8.06
N TRP A 110 -13.45 8.95 -8.52
CA TRP A 110 -14.58 8.42 -9.28
C TRP A 110 -14.96 6.98 -8.94
N THR A 111 -16.26 6.77 -8.88
CA THR A 111 -16.92 5.46 -8.85
C THR A 111 -17.69 5.15 -10.14
N THR A 112 -17.94 6.17 -10.98
CA THR A 112 -18.64 6.05 -12.27
C THR A 112 -18.08 7.05 -13.26
N GLY A 113 -17.58 6.56 -14.41
CA GLY A 113 -16.91 7.41 -15.40
C GLY A 113 -15.63 8.05 -14.85
N LYS A 114 -14.60 8.24 -15.67
CA LYS A 114 -13.39 8.90 -15.20
C LYS A 114 -13.66 10.40 -15.03
N ALA A 115 -13.19 11.00 -13.95
CA ALA A 115 -13.24 12.44 -13.77
C ALA A 115 -12.50 13.15 -14.93
N GLY A 116 -12.94 14.35 -15.30
CA GLY A 116 -12.34 15.16 -16.38
C GLY A 116 -10.98 15.74 -15.99
N LEU A 117 -10.02 14.88 -15.65
CA LEU A 117 -8.65 15.23 -15.29
C LEU A 117 -7.82 15.50 -16.54
N LEU A 118 -6.96 16.52 -16.47
CA LEU A 118 -5.88 16.68 -17.44
C LEU A 118 -4.91 15.49 -17.31
N PRO A 119 -4.20 15.09 -18.38
CA PRO A 119 -3.22 14.00 -18.30
C PRO A 119 -2.17 14.19 -17.19
N SER A 120 -1.74 15.43 -16.93
CA SER A 120 -0.78 15.78 -15.88
C SER A 120 -1.36 15.77 -14.45
N GLN A 121 -2.67 15.54 -14.30
CA GLN A 121 -3.34 15.54 -13.00
C GLN A 121 -3.69 14.13 -12.52
N GLU A 122 -3.64 13.13 -13.40
CA GLU A 122 -4.18 11.79 -13.10
C GLU A 122 -3.29 10.97 -12.18
N PHE A 123 -1.98 11.08 -12.35
CA PHE A 123 -0.97 10.23 -11.73
C PHE A 123 -0.08 11.08 -10.83
N ARG A 124 0.39 10.48 -9.73
CA ARG A 124 1.56 10.97 -9.01
C ARG A 124 2.79 10.74 -9.86
N ARG A 125 3.86 11.51 -9.62
CA ARG A 125 5.20 11.15 -10.14
C ARG A 125 5.60 9.72 -9.78
N THR A 126 5.15 9.23 -8.63
CA THR A 126 5.28 7.85 -8.18
C THR A 126 4.68 6.84 -9.17
N GLU A 127 3.42 7.06 -9.61
CA GLU A 127 2.81 6.21 -10.63
C GLU A 127 3.47 6.40 -12.00
N GLU A 128 3.84 7.64 -12.37
CA GLU A 128 4.51 7.91 -13.65
C GLU A 128 5.85 7.17 -13.74
N ALA A 129 6.64 7.16 -12.67
CA ALA A 129 7.89 6.39 -12.59
C ALA A 129 7.65 4.89 -12.74
N ALA A 130 6.67 4.32 -12.03
CA ALA A 130 6.30 2.91 -12.18
C ALA A 130 5.83 2.58 -13.61
N ARG A 131 5.07 3.48 -14.25
CA ARG A 131 4.60 3.32 -15.64
C ARG A 131 5.72 3.43 -16.64
N ALA A 132 6.67 4.34 -16.45
CA ALA A 132 7.87 4.44 -17.26
C ALA A 132 8.75 3.18 -17.16
N ALA A 133 8.74 2.52 -16.00
CA ALA A 133 9.36 1.22 -15.78
C ALA A 133 8.54 0.02 -16.31
N GLY A 134 7.44 0.26 -17.02
CA GLY A 134 6.62 -0.78 -17.65
C GLY A 134 5.55 -1.40 -16.76
N PHE A 135 5.33 -0.88 -15.54
CA PHE A 135 4.29 -1.39 -14.65
C PHE A 135 2.95 -0.67 -14.88
N PRO A 136 1.81 -1.39 -14.88
CA PRO A 136 0.50 -0.82 -15.22
C PRO A 136 -0.16 -0.09 -14.03
N ALA A 137 0.57 0.82 -13.37
CA ALA A 137 0.05 1.57 -12.22
C ALA A 137 -1.21 2.36 -12.58
N LYS A 138 -2.17 2.37 -11.64
CA LYS A 138 -3.50 3.00 -11.79
C LYS A 138 -3.57 4.26 -10.96
N SER A 139 -4.46 5.17 -11.36
CA SER A 139 -4.66 6.43 -10.62
C SER A 139 -5.22 6.16 -9.23
N VAL A 140 -4.66 6.82 -8.22
CA VAL A 140 -5.18 6.83 -6.84
C VAL A 140 -6.60 7.40 -6.73
N PHE A 141 -7.05 8.16 -7.73
CA PHE A 141 -8.42 8.67 -7.79
C PHE A 141 -9.45 7.62 -8.26
N GLN A 142 -9.01 6.48 -8.81
CA GLN A 142 -9.89 5.38 -9.23
C GLN A 142 -10.42 4.58 -8.04
N LEU A 143 -11.75 4.64 -7.81
CA LEU A 143 -12.43 3.92 -6.72
C LEU A 143 -13.33 2.76 -7.19
N VAL A 144 -13.21 2.33 -8.46
CA VAL A 144 -14.06 1.29 -9.06
C VAL A 144 -13.30 0.42 -10.06
N GLY A 145 -13.74 -0.82 -10.22
CA GLY A 145 -13.27 -1.74 -11.25
C GLY A 145 -11.95 -2.45 -10.92
N ALA A 146 -11.46 -3.22 -11.89
CA ALA A 146 -10.24 -3.99 -11.75
C ALA A 146 -9.01 -3.08 -11.55
N GLY A 147 -8.16 -3.44 -10.60
CA GLY A 147 -6.95 -2.68 -10.27
C GLY A 147 -7.24 -1.34 -9.59
N GLN A 148 -8.42 -1.12 -9.01
CA GLN A 148 -8.68 0.08 -8.23
C GLN A 148 -7.73 0.14 -7.02
N VAL A 149 -7.02 1.26 -6.89
CA VAL A 149 -6.05 1.49 -5.80
C VAL A 149 -6.57 2.49 -4.78
N GLY A 150 -7.49 3.38 -5.17
CA GLY A 150 -7.87 4.52 -4.35
C GLY A 150 -8.60 4.16 -3.05
N ARG A 151 -9.51 3.17 -3.05
CA ARG A 151 -10.19 2.78 -1.79
C ARG A 151 -9.20 2.26 -0.75
N GLY A 152 -8.26 1.43 -1.19
CA GLY A 152 -7.20 0.89 -0.32
C GLY A 152 -6.32 2.00 0.22
N SER A 153 -5.91 2.90 -0.66
CA SER A 153 -5.03 4.04 -0.36
C SER A 153 -5.65 5.04 0.61
N LEU A 154 -6.93 5.40 0.45
CA LEU A 154 -7.59 6.32 1.38
C LEU A 154 -7.71 5.73 2.80
N HIS A 155 -8.02 4.44 2.93
CA HIS A 155 -7.95 3.76 4.23
C HIS A 155 -6.51 3.59 4.73
N GLY A 156 -5.56 3.34 3.83
CA GLY A 156 -4.14 3.17 4.14
C GLY A 156 -3.49 4.45 4.65
N MET A 157 -3.81 5.61 4.09
CA MET A 157 -3.32 6.90 4.58
C MET A 157 -3.83 7.22 5.99
N ARG A 158 -5.02 6.76 6.39
CA ARG A 158 -5.47 6.80 7.80
C ARG A 158 -4.58 5.92 8.70
N ALA A 159 -4.19 4.75 8.20
CA ALA A 159 -3.23 3.88 8.89
C ALA A 159 -1.84 4.53 9.01
N LEU A 160 -1.37 5.24 7.99
CA LEU A 160 -0.10 6.00 8.05
C LEU A 160 -0.13 7.07 9.14
N HIS A 161 -1.25 7.79 9.30
CA HIS A 161 -1.40 8.75 10.39
C HIS A 161 -1.20 8.10 11.76
N ARG A 162 -1.82 6.92 11.99
CA ARG A 162 -1.68 6.16 13.24
C ARG A 162 -0.27 5.63 13.45
N LEU A 163 0.34 5.03 12.42
CA LEU A 163 1.71 4.52 12.48
C LEU A 163 2.72 5.63 12.79
N ALA A 164 2.60 6.77 12.10
CA ALA A 164 3.47 7.92 12.30
C ALA A 164 3.30 8.52 13.71
N GLY A 165 2.07 8.59 14.23
CA GLY A 165 1.79 8.98 15.61
C GLY A 165 2.36 8.01 16.66
N ALA A 166 2.51 6.74 16.30
CA ALA A 166 3.14 5.70 17.12
C ALA A 166 4.67 5.62 16.96
N GLY A 167 5.28 6.55 16.21
CA GLY A 167 6.74 6.67 16.11
C GLY A 167 7.37 6.02 14.87
N PHE A 168 6.58 5.43 13.97
CA PHE A 168 7.12 4.98 12.68
C PHE A 168 7.58 6.17 11.84
N ARG A 169 8.69 6.00 11.13
CA ARG A 169 9.04 6.85 9.98
C ARG A 169 8.27 6.37 8.75
N VAL A 170 7.93 7.27 7.84
CA VAL A 170 7.24 6.93 6.59
C VAL A 170 8.09 7.43 5.42
N TRP A 171 8.76 6.51 4.75
CA TRP A 171 9.58 6.83 3.58
C TRP A 171 8.69 7.09 2.35
N PRO A 172 9.02 8.06 1.47
CA PRO A 172 10.19 8.97 1.50
C PRO A 172 9.99 10.27 2.29
N PHE A 173 8.83 10.47 2.93
CA PHE A 173 8.49 11.70 3.66
C PHE A 173 9.35 11.94 4.91
N ASP A 174 9.86 10.85 5.50
CA ASP A 174 10.85 10.86 6.55
C ASP A 174 12.09 10.05 6.12
N PRO A 175 13.29 10.31 6.71
CA PRO A 175 14.45 9.46 6.50
C PRO A 175 14.15 8.00 6.88
N PRO A 176 14.65 7.00 6.11
CA PRO A 176 14.32 5.58 6.27
C PRO A 176 15.04 4.97 7.49
N ARG A 177 14.63 5.36 8.70
CA ARG A 177 15.16 4.84 9.97
C ARG A 177 14.11 3.97 10.67
N PRO A 178 14.40 2.68 10.94
CA PRO A 178 13.46 1.79 11.61
C PRO A 178 13.01 2.27 13.01
N PRO A 179 11.77 1.93 13.42
CA PRO A 179 10.75 1.29 12.61
C PRO A 179 10.24 2.24 11.53
N PHE A 180 10.16 1.78 10.27
CA PHE A 180 9.64 2.61 9.18
C PHE A 180 8.74 1.84 8.23
N ALA A 181 7.82 2.56 7.60
CA ALA A 181 6.95 2.09 6.54
C ALA A 181 7.37 2.69 5.20
N ALA A 182 7.24 1.91 4.13
CA ALA A 182 7.46 2.31 2.75
C ALA A 182 6.30 1.81 1.88
N GLU A 183 5.96 2.60 0.86
CA GLU A 183 5.02 2.18 -0.18
C GLU A 183 5.68 1.09 -1.02
N VAL A 184 4.94 0.02 -1.29
CA VAL A 184 5.37 -1.07 -2.16
C VAL A 184 4.36 -1.25 -3.29
N TYR A 185 4.84 -1.76 -4.41
CA TYR A 185 3.97 -2.22 -5.49
C TYR A 185 4.29 -3.69 -5.80
N PRO A 186 3.47 -4.66 -5.34
CA PRO A 186 3.77 -6.08 -5.44
C PRO A 186 4.13 -6.58 -6.85
N ARG A 187 3.66 -5.88 -7.90
CA ARG A 187 4.01 -6.22 -9.29
C ARG A 187 5.51 -6.15 -9.56
N MET A 188 6.26 -5.33 -8.82
CA MET A 188 7.73 -5.21 -8.93
C MET A 188 8.46 -6.44 -8.40
N PHE A 189 7.89 -7.11 -7.40
CA PHE A 189 8.50 -8.30 -6.78
C PHE A 189 8.00 -9.61 -7.38
N THR A 190 6.85 -9.60 -8.03
CA THR A 190 6.27 -10.78 -8.70
C THR A 190 6.68 -10.92 -10.16
N GLY A 191 7.29 -9.88 -10.75
CA GLY A 191 7.79 -9.91 -12.13
C GLY A 191 6.70 -10.24 -13.16
N GLY A 192 7.04 -11.08 -14.14
CA GLY A 192 6.14 -11.46 -15.23
C GLY A 192 5.06 -12.50 -14.87
N VAL A 193 4.96 -12.95 -13.63
CA VAL A 193 4.07 -14.06 -13.23
C VAL A 193 2.60 -13.72 -13.54
N THR A 194 1.89 -14.61 -14.24
CA THR A 194 0.44 -14.52 -14.43
C THR A 194 -0.24 -14.90 -13.13
N LYS A 195 -0.54 -13.91 -12.29
CA LYS A 195 -1.03 -14.15 -10.92
C LYS A 195 -2.36 -14.90 -10.86
N SER A 196 -3.19 -14.85 -11.90
CA SER A 196 -4.44 -15.61 -11.95
C SER A 196 -4.27 -17.11 -12.22
N ASP A 197 -3.10 -17.55 -12.71
CA ASP A 197 -2.77 -18.97 -12.94
C ASP A 197 -2.18 -19.60 -11.66
N PRO A 198 -2.88 -20.53 -10.99
CA PRO A 198 -2.36 -21.21 -9.80
C PRO A 198 -1.04 -21.95 -10.04
N ALA A 199 -0.84 -22.52 -11.23
CA ALA A 199 0.39 -23.24 -11.55
C ALA A 199 1.58 -22.27 -11.71
N ALA A 200 1.33 -21.06 -12.25
CA ALA A 200 2.35 -20.02 -12.31
C ALA A 200 2.77 -19.55 -10.91
N ARG A 201 1.83 -19.35 -9.98
CA ARG A 201 2.15 -19.01 -8.58
C ARG A 201 2.93 -20.13 -7.90
N ALA A 202 2.50 -21.39 -8.07
CA ALA A 202 3.19 -22.55 -7.49
C ALA A 202 4.66 -22.67 -7.96
N ARG A 203 4.94 -22.42 -9.26
CA ARG A 203 6.32 -22.37 -9.78
C ARG A 203 7.12 -21.21 -9.17
N ALA A 204 6.51 -20.04 -9.05
CA ALA A 204 7.19 -18.85 -8.55
C ALA A 204 7.58 -18.94 -7.07
N VAL A 205 6.80 -19.67 -6.25
CA VAL A 205 7.09 -19.85 -4.81
C VAL A 205 7.98 -21.05 -4.49
N ALA A 206 8.51 -21.76 -5.49
CA ALA A 206 9.32 -22.96 -5.27
C ALA A 206 10.57 -22.72 -4.41
N GLY A 207 11.11 -21.50 -4.45
CA GLY A 207 12.25 -21.07 -3.62
C GLY A 207 11.89 -20.70 -2.17
N LEU A 208 10.60 -20.59 -1.82
CA LEU A 208 10.18 -20.29 -0.45
C LEU A 208 10.34 -21.52 0.48
N PRO A 209 10.38 -21.34 1.81
CA PRO A 209 10.38 -22.45 2.74
C PRO A 209 9.17 -23.37 2.52
N PRO A 210 9.32 -24.70 2.54
CA PRO A 210 8.25 -25.65 2.22
C PRO A 210 6.93 -25.40 2.97
N ALA A 211 7.01 -24.99 4.24
CA ALA A 211 5.84 -24.72 5.09
C ALA A 211 4.94 -23.59 4.58
N PHE A 212 5.43 -22.69 3.72
CA PHE A 212 4.68 -21.53 3.24
C PHE A 212 4.28 -21.61 1.76
N ARG A 213 4.77 -22.59 0.99
CA ARG A 213 4.58 -22.65 -0.46
C ARG A 213 3.09 -22.73 -0.84
N ASP A 214 2.35 -23.64 -0.20
CA ASP A 214 0.94 -23.84 -0.50
C ASP A 214 0.11 -22.62 -0.13
N ILE A 215 0.42 -21.99 1.02
CA ILE A 215 -0.25 -20.78 1.48
C ILE A 215 0.05 -19.61 0.52
N ALA A 216 1.32 -19.40 0.16
CA ALA A 216 1.73 -18.34 -0.76
C ALA A 216 1.14 -18.52 -2.16
N ALA A 217 0.96 -19.74 -2.64
CA ALA A 217 0.33 -20.00 -3.94
C ALA A 217 -1.21 -19.97 -3.91
N SER A 218 -1.84 -19.94 -2.73
CA SER A 218 -3.28 -20.14 -2.58
C SER A 218 -4.12 -19.02 -3.20
N THR A 219 -3.69 -17.77 -3.08
CA THR A 219 -4.37 -16.58 -3.63
C THR A 219 -3.38 -15.60 -4.23
N GLU A 220 -3.87 -14.62 -5.00
CA GLU A 220 -3.03 -13.52 -5.49
C GLU A 220 -2.50 -12.66 -4.33
N ASP A 221 -3.37 -12.31 -3.38
CA ASP A 221 -3.02 -11.49 -2.20
C ASP A 221 -1.93 -12.14 -1.32
N ALA A 222 -2.02 -13.46 -1.08
CA ALA A 222 -1.01 -14.20 -0.31
C ALA A 222 0.34 -14.25 -1.04
N PHE A 223 0.28 -14.44 -2.36
CA PHE A 223 1.44 -14.46 -3.23
C PHE A 223 2.14 -13.09 -3.24
N ASP A 224 1.38 -12.03 -3.42
CA ASP A 224 1.86 -10.64 -3.43
C ASP A 224 2.53 -10.29 -2.09
N ALA A 225 1.92 -10.60 -0.94
CA ALA A 225 2.52 -10.38 0.38
C ALA A 225 3.86 -11.14 0.53
N ALA A 226 3.88 -12.43 0.22
CA ALA A 226 5.07 -13.28 0.39
C ALA A 226 6.24 -12.82 -0.49
N MET A 227 5.99 -12.60 -1.78
CA MET A 227 7.03 -12.17 -2.73
C MET A 227 7.55 -10.76 -2.40
N THR A 228 6.67 -9.88 -1.94
CA THR A 228 7.04 -8.53 -1.51
C THR A 228 7.94 -8.56 -0.29
N ALA A 229 7.61 -9.34 0.75
CA ALA A 229 8.44 -9.44 1.95
C ALA A 229 9.86 -9.97 1.62
N PHE A 230 9.95 -11.00 0.78
CA PHE A 230 11.23 -11.52 0.32
C PHE A 230 12.03 -10.50 -0.51
N GLY A 231 11.38 -9.85 -1.47
CA GLY A 231 12.02 -8.85 -2.33
C GLY A 231 12.52 -7.65 -1.53
N MET A 232 11.75 -7.19 -0.55
CA MET A 232 12.18 -6.13 0.36
C MET A 232 13.35 -6.55 1.25
N ALA A 233 13.35 -7.78 1.78
CA ALA A 233 14.45 -8.28 2.62
C ALA A 233 15.80 -8.37 1.89
N ALA A 234 15.78 -8.51 0.57
CA ALA A 234 16.97 -8.49 -0.29
C ALA A 234 17.36 -7.08 -0.79
N GLY A 235 16.51 -6.07 -0.55
CA GLY A 235 16.63 -4.74 -1.13
C GLY A 235 16.78 -3.63 -0.11
N HIS A 236 16.77 -2.40 -0.61
CA HIS A 236 16.75 -1.16 0.15
C HIS A 236 15.80 -0.19 -0.56
N PRO A 237 15.27 0.85 0.13
CA PRO A 237 14.47 1.86 -0.55
C PRO A 237 15.39 2.59 -1.56
N GLY A 238 15.13 2.40 -2.85
CA GLY A 238 15.87 3.03 -3.95
C GLY A 238 15.51 4.51 -4.12
N GLY A 239 16.33 5.24 -4.88
CA GLY A 239 16.04 6.61 -5.35
C GLY A 239 15.86 7.70 -4.27
N ALA A 240 15.69 8.94 -4.71
CA ALA A 240 15.08 10.00 -3.91
C ALA A 240 13.60 10.03 -4.28
N GLY A 241 12.72 9.57 -3.40
CA GLY A 241 11.28 9.71 -3.60
C GLY A 241 10.84 11.18 -3.59
N ASP A 242 9.58 11.44 -3.93
CA ASP A 242 9.01 12.79 -3.92
C ASP A 242 8.43 13.12 -2.52
N GLU A 243 8.77 14.30 -1.99
CA GLU A 243 8.35 14.74 -0.65
C GLU A 243 6.84 15.03 -0.53
N LEU A 244 6.13 15.17 -1.65
CA LEU A 244 4.67 15.34 -1.67
C LEU A 244 3.97 14.08 -2.15
N GLU A 245 4.49 13.43 -3.19
CA GLU A 245 3.80 12.36 -3.90
C GLU A 245 4.27 10.94 -3.51
N GLY A 246 5.38 10.85 -2.76
CA GLY A 246 5.93 9.60 -2.27
C GLY A 246 6.89 8.92 -3.25
N GLY A 247 7.09 7.63 -3.05
CA GLY A 247 7.98 6.80 -3.86
C GLY A 247 7.69 5.33 -3.56
N ILE A 248 7.90 4.46 -4.54
CA ILE A 248 7.74 3.00 -4.38
C ILE A 248 9.10 2.40 -4.07
N TRP A 249 9.14 1.48 -3.11
CA TRP A 249 10.35 0.72 -2.80
C TRP A 249 10.92 0.03 -4.05
N GLY A 250 12.17 0.32 -4.36
CA GLY A 250 12.90 -0.29 -5.47
C GLY A 250 12.70 0.41 -6.83
N CYS A 251 11.98 1.52 -6.86
CA CYS A 251 11.93 2.44 -8.00
C CYS A 251 12.97 3.56 -7.92
#